data_AF-A0A8C9KEZ5-F1
#
_entry.id   AF-A0A8C9KEZ5-F1
#
_cell.length_a   1.000
_cell.length_b   1.000
_cell.length_c   1.000
_cell.angle_alpha   90.00
_cell.angle_beta   90.00
_cell.angle_gamma   90.00
#
_symmetry.space_group_name_H-M   'P 1'
#
loop_
_entity.id
_entity.type
_entity.pdbx_description
1 polymer ?
#
loop_
_entity_poly.entity_id
_entity_poly.type
_entity_poly.pdbx_seq_one_letter_code
_entity_poly.pdbx_strand_id
1 'polypeptide(L)'
;MDFHYVAMDFGGHGLSSHYSPGLPYYQQNFVIEVQRVVAVTWGLALYSCTFPEMVDKLILLDRHFPLLLTEPTESENLLTYKRRMIEHTLQIEASQKPQRVLSPEEMLQGFLKNNSHVGEECARLLLQRGTTQVATGLVLSRDRRITLPEYSIDFISRDLLVPFIRKLQAHILVIKAMQGFYNVRRENDADKAALNLVKDILKSVLKEWFQYTEVPGNHYIHMNQPQHVAGIIGSFLKSSTPNQL
;
A
#
# COMPACT_ATOMS: atom_id res chain seq x y z
N MET A 1 6.89 22.32 15.53
CA MET A 1 6.72 20.89 15.83
C MET A 1 7.59 20.15 14.88
N ASP A 2 8.60 19.48 15.43
CA ASP A 2 9.50 18.62 14.66
C ASP A 2 8.93 17.20 14.70
N PHE A 3 8.82 16.56 13.55
CA PHE A 3 8.31 15.19 13.44
C PHE A 3 9.48 14.23 13.31
N HIS A 4 9.42 13.10 14.02
CA HIS A 4 10.32 11.98 13.81
C HIS A 4 9.67 11.00 12.82
N TYR A 5 10.28 10.86 11.64
CA TYR A 5 9.76 9.99 10.58
C TYR A 5 10.49 8.65 10.58
N VAL A 6 9.73 7.56 10.66
CA VAL A 6 10.23 6.19 10.52
C VAL A 6 9.69 5.61 9.21
N ALA A 7 10.59 5.32 8.26
CA ALA A 7 10.28 4.60 7.03
C ALA A 7 10.78 3.17 7.17
N MET A 8 9.85 2.22 7.37
CA MET A 8 10.17 0.80 7.52
C MET A 8 10.05 0.05 6.20
N ASP A 9 10.91 -0.96 6.01
CA ASP A 9 10.69 -1.98 4.99
C ASP A 9 9.90 -3.13 5.61
N PHE A 10 8.82 -3.55 4.96
CA PHE A 10 8.10 -4.76 5.36
C PHE A 10 8.89 -6.03 5.05
N GLY A 11 8.59 -7.12 5.74
CA GLY A 11 9.11 -8.45 5.43
C GLY A 11 9.04 -8.75 3.94
N GLY A 12 10.13 -9.27 3.38
CA GLY A 12 10.25 -9.54 1.96
C GLY A 12 10.39 -8.32 1.05
N HIS A 13 10.58 -7.11 1.59
CA HIS A 13 10.83 -5.88 0.85
C HIS A 13 12.12 -5.19 1.33
N GLY A 14 12.69 -4.35 0.46
CA GLY A 14 13.84 -3.52 0.78
C GLY A 14 14.98 -4.33 1.38
N LEU A 15 15.40 -3.96 2.60
CA LEU A 15 16.45 -4.66 3.35
C LEU A 15 15.92 -5.56 4.48
N SER A 16 14.60 -5.64 4.65
CA SER A 16 14.00 -6.53 5.64
C SER A 16 14.09 -7.98 5.21
N SER A 17 14.29 -8.87 6.18
CA SER A 17 14.39 -10.31 5.94
C SER A 17 13.12 -10.85 5.27
N HIS A 18 13.31 -11.85 4.41
CA HIS A 18 12.19 -12.64 3.88
C HIS A 18 11.63 -13.52 5.00
N TYR A 19 10.33 -13.86 4.93
CA TYR A 19 9.76 -14.85 5.83
C TYR A 19 10.39 -16.23 5.61
N SER A 20 10.36 -17.08 6.64
CA SER A 20 10.82 -18.46 6.50
C SER A 20 10.06 -19.21 5.39
N PRO A 21 10.67 -20.25 4.79
CA PRO A 21 9.95 -21.15 3.88
C PRO A 21 8.68 -21.71 4.53
N GLY A 22 7.60 -21.87 3.76
CA GLY A 22 6.29 -22.34 4.23
C GLY A 22 5.38 -21.23 4.79
N LEU A 23 5.87 -20.00 4.97
CA LEU A 23 5.06 -18.86 5.42
C LEU A 23 4.71 -17.93 4.26
N PRO A 24 3.44 -17.90 3.81
CA PRO A 24 2.97 -16.91 2.85
C PRO A 24 2.81 -15.51 3.48
N TYR A 25 2.70 -14.50 2.62
CA TYR A 25 2.50 -13.10 3.03
C TYR A 25 1.00 -12.78 3.07
N TYR A 26 0.47 -12.61 4.27
CA TYR A 26 -0.89 -12.13 4.50
C TYR A 26 -0.89 -10.69 5.03
N GLN A 27 -1.95 -9.95 4.77
CA GLN A 27 -2.15 -8.58 5.26
C GLN A 27 -1.94 -8.49 6.78
N GLN A 28 -2.46 -9.47 7.53
CA GLN A 28 -2.33 -9.53 8.98
C GLN A 28 -0.86 -9.59 9.44
N ASN A 29 0.04 -10.21 8.67
CA ASN A 29 1.45 -10.28 9.02
C ASN A 29 2.09 -8.88 8.98
N PHE A 30 1.72 -8.04 8.01
CA PHE A 30 2.17 -6.65 7.97
C PHE A 30 1.62 -5.80 9.13
N VAL A 31 0.38 -6.06 9.58
CA VAL A 31 -0.19 -5.43 10.79
C VAL A 31 0.63 -5.80 12.04
N ILE A 32 1.04 -7.07 12.16
CA ILE A 32 1.91 -7.55 13.25
C ILE A 32 3.29 -6.89 13.18
N GLU A 33 3.86 -6.73 11.98
CA GLU A 33 5.15 -6.05 11.81
C GLU A 33 5.09 -4.58 12.24
N VAL A 34 4.05 -3.85 11.83
CA VAL A 34 3.81 -2.48 12.31
C VAL A 34 3.76 -2.46 13.83
N GLN A 35 2.98 -3.35 14.45
CA GLN A 35 2.82 -3.43 15.91
C GLN A 35 4.17 -3.65 16.63
N ARG A 36 5.12 -4.37 16.02
CA ARG A 36 6.45 -4.59 16.60
C ARG A 36 7.35 -3.36 16.53
N VAL A 37 7.14 -2.49 15.54
CA VAL A 37 7.99 -1.32 15.31
C VAL A 37 7.48 -0.11 16.08
N VAL A 38 6.16 0.05 16.24
CA VAL A 38 5.45 1.32 16.55
C VAL A 38 6.28 2.37 17.27
N ALA A 39 6.97 3.15 16.44
CA ALA A 39 7.03 4.60 16.47
C ALA A 39 6.60 5.05 15.05
N VAL A 40 5.30 5.36 14.90
CA VAL A 40 4.69 6.03 13.73
C VAL A 40 4.98 5.41 12.35
N THR A 41 4.09 4.53 11.88
CA THR A 41 4.20 3.92 10.55
C THR A 41 3.22 4.51 9.55
N TRP A 42 3.63 4.60 8.28
CA TRP A 42 2.75 4.83 7.15
C TRP A 42 2.11 3.51 6.73
N GLY A 43 0.79 3.50 6.58
CA GLY A 43 0.10 2.45 5.86
C GLY A 43 -0.14 1.17 6.66
N LEU A 44 -1.35 1.10 7.22
CA LEU A 44 -2.30 -0.02 7.10
C LEU A 44 -3.56 0.49 7.80
N ALA A 45 -4.57 1.00 7.08
CA ALA A 45 -5.80 1.41 7.79
C ALA A 45 -6.47 0.25 8.56
N LEU A 46 -6.13 -1.01 8.23
CA LEU A 46 -6.48 -2.17 9.05
C LEU A 46 -5.84 -2.10 10.45
N TYR A 47 -4.58 -1.67 10.55
CA TYR A 47 -3.92 -1.39 11.83
C TYR A 47 -4.68 -0.31 12.61
N SER A 48 -5.06 0.80 11.95
CA SER A 48 -5.86 1.87 12.57
C SER A 48 -7.25 1.42 13.03
N CYS A 49 -7.84 0.40 12.41
CA CYS A 49 -9.09 -0.21 12.89
C CYS A 49 -8.87 -1.21 14.04
N THR A 50 -7.70 -1.86 14.09
CA THR A 50 -7.39 -2.93 15.06
C THR A 50 -6.83 -2.38 16.37
N PHE A 51 -6.02 -1.32 16.29
CA PHE A 51 -5.42 -0.60 17.41
C PHE A 51 -5.73 0.91 17.28
N PRO A 52 -7.01 1.31 17.32
CA PRO A 52 -7.41 2.70 17.08
C PRO A 52 -6.79 3.69 18.06
N GLU A 53 -6.53 3.28 19.29
CA GLU A 53 -5.88 4.07 20.34
C GLU A 53 -4.41 4.40 20.05
N MET A 54 -3.78 3.64 19.15
CA MET A 54 -2.37 3.81 18.78
C MET A 54 -2.16 4.76 17.60
N VAL A 55 -3.23 5.28 16.99
CA VAL A 55 -3.17 6.10 15.78
C VAL A 55 -3.93 7.42 15.95
N ASP A 56 -3.20 8.52 16.09
CA ASP A 56 -3.78 9.87 16.15
C ASP A 56 -4.20 10.39 14.77
N LYS A 57 -3.34 10.19 13.75
CA LYS A 57 -3.56 10.66 12.38
C LYS A 57 -3.20 9.59 11.35
N LEU A 58 -4.08 9.34 10.40
CA LEU A 58 -3.89 8.41 9.29
C LEU A 58 -3.88 9.17 7.96
N ILE A 59 -2.79 9.06 7.21
CA ILE A 59 -2.65 9.65 5.87
C ILE A 59 -2.57 8.52 4.83
N LEU A 60 -3.42 8.57 3.82
CA LEU A 60 -3.45 7.62 2.71
C LEU A 60 -3.12 8.35 1.40
N LEU A 61 -2.03 7.96 0.75
CA LEU A 61 -1.57 8.54 -0.52
C LEU A 61 -1.90 7.63 -1.69
N ASP A 62 -2.79 8.11 -2.55
CA ASP A 62 -3.34 7.48 -3.76
C ASP A 62 -3.85 6.03 -3.61
N ARG A 63 -3.79 5.47 -2.41
CA ARG A 63 -4.35 4.17 -2.04
C ARG A 63 -5.83 4.31 -1.76
N HIS A 64 -6.60 3.29 -2.15
CA HIS A 64 -7.94 3.11 -1.61
C HIS A 64 -7.82 2.83 -0.11
N PHE A 65 -8.83 3.23 0.67
CA PHE A 65 -8.97 2.71 2.03
C PHE A 65 -8.84 1.18 1.93
N PRO A 66 -8.00 0.50 2.74
CA PRO A 66 -7.50 -0.86 2.50
C PRO A 66 -8.56 -1.95 2.60
N LEU A 67 -9.82 -1.55 2.67
CA LEU A 67 -10.98 -2.37 2.49
C LEU A 67 -11.30 -2.26 1.00
N LEU A 68 -10.64 -3.11 0.20
CA LEU A 68 -11.17 -3.39 -1.13
C LEU A 68 -12.56 -3.97 -0.89
N LEU A 69 -13.57 -3.11 -1.05
CA LEU A 69 -14.95 -3.57 -1.10
C LEU A 69 -14.96 -4.65 -2.16
N THR A 70 -15.30 -5.87 -1.76
CA THR A 70 -15.70 -6.86 -2.75
C THR A 70 -16.93 -6.31 -3.43
N GLU A 71 -16.75 -5.87 -4.67
CA GLU A 71 -17.86 -5.84 -5.60
C GLU A 71 -18.45 -7.26 -5.70
N PRO A 72 -19.74 -7.41 -6.01
CA PRO A 72 -20.38 -8.74 -6.09
C PRO A 72 -19.58 -9.72 -6.96
N THR A 73 -19.01 -9.23 -8.06
CA THR A 73 -18.15 -9.98 -8.99
C THR A 73 -16.81 -10.43 -8.38
N GLU A 74 -16.24 -9.66 -7.46
CA GLU A 74 -14.99 -10.01 -6.76
C GLU A 74 -15.24 -11.07 -5.67
N SER A 75 -16.47 -11.10 -5.12
CA SER A 75 -16.85 -12.08 -4.09
C SER A 75 -16.85 -13.51 -4.64
N GLU A 76 -17.30 -13.70 -5.88
CA GLU A 76 -17.27 -14.98 -6.58
C GLU A 76 -15.83 -15.44 -6.89
N ASN A 77 -14.92 -14.48 -7.14
CA ASN A 77 -13.52 -14.76 -7.43
C ASN A 77 -12.65 -14.97 -6.18
N LEU A 78 -13.16 -14.71 -4.98
CA LEU A 78 -12.37 -14.81 -3.74
C LEU A 78 -11.71 -16.19 -3.57
N LEU A 79 -12.46 -17.28 -3.78
CA LEU A 79 -11.92 -18.64 -3.69
C LEU A 79 -10.88 -18.91 -4.78
N THR A 80 -11.08 -18.34 -5.98
CA THR A 80 -10.11 -18.40 -7.07
C THR A 80 -8.82 -17.68 -6.71
N TYR A 81 -8.88 -16.49 -6.11
CA TYR A 81 -7.69 -15.77 -5.63
C TYR A 81 -6.96 -16.53 -4.54
N LYS A 82 -7.69 -17.10 -3.55
CA LYS A 82 -7.08 -17.92 -2.51
C LYS A 82 -6.41 -19.16 -3.07
N ARG A 83 -7.03 -19.87 -4.01
CA ARG A 83 -6.41 -21.02 -4.70
C ARG A 83 -5.14 -20.59 -5.43
N ARG A 84 -5.21 -19.53 -6.25
CA ARG A 84 -4.06 -19.03 -7.02
C ARG A 84 -2.90 -18.60 -6.13
N MET A 85 -3.19 -17.97 -4.99
CA MET A 85 -2.17 -17.60 -4.01
C MET A 85 -1.44 -18.84 -3.46
N ILE A 86 -2.19 -19.88 -3.07
CA ILE A 86 -1.63 -21.14 -2.56
C ILE A 86 -0.79 -21.81 -3.64
N GLU A 87 -1.35 -22.00 -4.84
CA GLU A 87 -0.66 -22.63 -5.97
C GLU A 87 0.61 -21.87 -6.36
N HIS A 88 0.55 -20.53 -6.40
CA HIS A 88 1.69 -19.68 -6.69
C HIS A 88 2.77 -19.83 -5.60
N THR A 89 2.40 -19.83 -4.33
CA THR A 89 3.35 -20.00 -3.21
C THR A 89 4.07 -21.35 -3.33
N LEU A 90 3.31 -22.44 -3.50
CA LEU A 90 3.87 -23.78 -3.68
C LEU A 90 4.75 -23.88 -4.93
N GLN A 91 4.36 -23.24 -6.03
CA GLN A 91 5.15 -23.20 -7.25
C GLN A 91 6.48 -22.48 -7.06
N ILE A 92 6.50 -21.36 -6.33
CA ILE A 92 7.73 -20.62 -6.03
C ILE A 92 8.63 -21.43 -5.10
N GLU A 93 8.07 -22.09 -4.08
CA GLU A 93 8.84 -22.92 -3.14
C GLU A 93 9.43 -24.17 -3.80
N ALA A 94 8.70 -24.81 -4.71
CA ALA A 94 9.21 -25.91 -5.53
C ALA A 94 10.20 -25.44 -6.61
N SER A 95 10.25 -24.13 -6.90
CA SER A 95 11.09 -23.59 -7.96
C SER A 95 12.56 -23.55 -7.54
N GLN A 96 13.39 -24.35 -8.20
CA GLN A 96 14.86 -24.20 -8.12
C GLN A 96 15.40 -23.09 -9.03
N LYS A 97 14.53 -22.21 -9.58
CA LYS A 97 14.98 -21.16 -10.49
C LYS A 97 15.86 -20.17 -9.73
N PRO A 98 17.14 -20.01 -10.12
CA PRO A 98 18.01 -19.03 -9.49
C PRO A 98 17.46 -17.63 -9.73
N GLN A 99 17.79 -16.74 -8.81
CA GLN A 99 17.43 -15.35 -8.96
C GLN A 99 18.14 -14.75 -10.16
N ARG A 100 17.41 -13.99 -10.98
CA ARG A 100 17.98 -13.37 -12.18
C ARG A 100 18.90 -12.23 -11.75
N VAL A 101 20.18 -12.35 -12.06
CA VAL A 101 21.16 -11.27 -11.93
C VAL A 101 21.11 -10.42 -13.19
N LEU A 102 21.02 -9.09 -13.02
CA LEU A 102 20.91 -8.11 -14.11
C LEU A 102 21.95 -7.01 -13.93
N SER A 103 22.37 -6.37 -15.02
CA SER A 103 23.09 -5.10 -14.91
C SER A 103 22.18 -4.00 -14.32
N PRO A 104 22.76 -2.93 -13.72
CA PRO A 104 21.98 -1.78 -13.27
C PRO A 104 21.07 -1.18 -14.35
N GLU A 105 21.56 -1.10 -15.58
CA GLU A 105 20.83 -0.57 -16.73
C GLU A 105 19.64 -1.47 -17.10
N GLU A 106 19.86 -2.79 -17.21
CA GLU A 106 18.78 -3.74 -17.48
C GLU A 106 17.72 -3.76 -16.37
N MET A 107 18.16 -3.64 -15.12
CA MET A 107 17.26 -3.57 -13.96
C MET A 107 16.39 -2.31 -14.03
N LEU A 108 16.99 -1.16 -14.33
CA LEU A 108 16.26 0.10 -14.48
C LEU A 108 15.27 0.07 -15.64
N GLN A 109 15.70 -0.40 -16.81
CA GLN A 109 14.83 -0.50 -17.98
C GLN A 109 13.67 -1.48 -17.72
N GLY A 110 13.94 -2.62 -17.10
CA GLY A 110 12.92 -3.58 -16.69
C GLY A 110 11.94 -2.99 -15.67
N PHE A 111 12.43 -2.20 -14.72
CA PHE A 111 11.60 -1.54 -13.71
C PHE A 111 10.68 -0.48 -14.35
N LEU A 112 11.21 0.40 -15.19
CA LEU A 112 10.46 1.45 -15.87
C LEU A 112 9.44 0.87 -16.85
N LYS A 113 9.77 -0.20 -17.56
CA LYS A 113 8.82 -0.90 -18.44
C LYS A 113 7.58 -1.39 -17.68
N ASN A 114 7.77 -1.92 -16.47
CA ASN A 114 6.68 -2.43 -15.64
C ASN A 114 5.99 -1.34 -14.80
N ASN A 115 6.58 -0.15 -14.70
CA ASN A 115 6.08 0.96 -13.89
C ASN A 115 6.25 2.29 -14.68
N SER A 116 5.65 2.34 -15.87
CA SER A 116 5.85 3.41 -16.88
C SER A 116 5.55 4.84 -16.41
N HIS A 117 4.84 4.99 -15.29
CA HIS A 117 4.45 6.26 -14.72
C HIS A 117 5.43 6.78 -13.64
N VAL A 118 6.43 5.97 -13.26
CA VAL A 118 7.51 6.38 -12.35
C VAL A 118 8.56 7.15 -13.16
N GLY A 119 8.97 8.33 -12.67
CA GLY A 119 10.09 9.05 -13.28
C GLY A 119 11.40 8.28 -13.11
N GLU A 120 12.35 8.43 -14.04
CA GLU A 120 13.62 7.69 -14.01
C GLU A 120 14.39 7.89 -12.71
N GLU A 121 14.48 9.13 -12.21
CA GLU A 121 15.14 9.44 -10.94
C GLU A 121 14.50 8.68 -9.76
N CYS A 122 13.17 8.67 -9.70
CA CYS A 122 12.43 7.93 -8.67
C CYS A 122 12.64 6.42 -8.79
N ALA A 123 12.70 5.89 -10.02
CA ALA A 123 12.99 4.49 -10.26
C ALA A 123 14.40 4.13 -9.75
N ARG A 124 15.40 5.00 -9.98
CA ARG A 124 16.76 4.80 -9.44
C ARG A 124 16.77 4.78 -7.92
N LEU A 125 16.07 5.71 -7.25
CA LEU A 125 15.94 5.74 -5.79
C LEU A 125 15.28 4.47 -5.24
N LEU A 126 14.20 4.00 -5.87
CA LEU A 126 13.53 2.75 -5.48
C LEU A 126 14.44 1.54 -5.66
N LEU A 127 15.20 1.47 -6.76
CA LEU A 127 16.12 0.37 -7.03
C LEU A 127 17.34 0.38 -6.09
N GLN A 128 17.81 1.53 -5.62
CA GLN A 128 18.89 1.61 -4.63
C GLN A 128 18.57 0.81 -3.36
N ARG A 129 17.30 0.83 -2.92
CA ARG A 129 16.85 0.06 -1.75
C ARG A 129 16.20 -1.27 -2.10
N GLY A 130 15.62 -1.38 -3.30
CA GLY A 130 14.92 -2.56 -3.80
C GLY A 130 15.80 -3.60 -4.49
N THR A 131 17.11 -3.38 -4.55
CA THR A 131 18.08 -4.31 -5.12
C THR A 131 19.26 -4.56 -4.17
N THR A 132 19.91 -5.70 -4.36
CA THR A 132 21.14 -6.07 -3.66
C THR A 132 22.25 -6.32 -4.69
N GLN A 133 23.43 -5.75 -4.44
CA GLN A 133 24.60 -5.98 -5.26
C GLN A 133 25.16 -7.39 -5.01
N VAL A 134 25.36 -8.15 -6.08
CA VAL A 134 26.06 -9.43 -6.09
C VAL A 134 27.29 -9.34 -7.00
N ALA A 135 28.15 -10.36 -6.99
CA ALA A 135 29.43 -10.36 -7.70
C ALA A 135 29.31 -10.02 -9.21
N THR A 136 28.21 -10.40 -9.85
CA THR A 136 28.01 -10.28 -11.30
C THR A 136 26.92 -9.28 -11.69
N GLY A 137 26.37 -8.50 -10.75
CA GLY A 137 25.32 -7.51 -11.04
C GLY A 137 24.37 -7.28 -9.87
N LEU A 138 23.11 -6.98 -10.17
CA LEU A 138 22.05 -6.72 -9.18
C LEU A 138 21.02 -7.84 -9.17
N VAL A 139 20.48 -8.11 -7.98
CA VAL A 139 19.28 -8.92 -7.79
C VAL A 139 18.19 -8.10 -7.11
N LEU A 140 16.92 -8.38 -7.40
CA LEU A 140 15.81 -7.73 -6.70
C LEU A 140 15.74 -8.20 -5.25
N SER A 141 15.72 -7.28 -4.28
CA SER A 141 15.62 -7.67 -2.86
C SER A 141 14.21 -8.18 -2.50
N ARG A 142 13.21 -7.91 -3.34
CA ARG A 142 11.83 -8.34 -3.10
C ARG A 142 11.68 -9.86 -3.18
N ASP A 143 11.01 -10.43 -2.18
CA ASP A 143 10.64 -11.84 -2.16
C ASP A 143 9.70 -12.18 -3.33
N ARG A 144 10.02 -13.27 -4.03
CA ARG A 144 9.27 -13.76 -5.19
C ARG A 144 7.87 -14.28 -4.85
N ARG A 145 7.57 -14.54 -3.58
CA ARG A 145 6.22 -14.87 -3.12
C ARG A 145 5.29 -13.65 -3.16
N ILE A 146 5.86 -12.44 -3.10
CA ILE A 146 5.13 -11.16 -3.13
C ILE A 146 5.06 -10.67 -4.58
N THR A 147 4.27 -11.37 -5.39
CA THR A 147 4.18 -11.09 -6.84
C THR A 147 2.97 -10.24 -7.18
N LEU A 148 1.82 -10.56 -6.57
CA LEU A 148 0.54 -9.96 -6.89
C LEU A 148 -0.16 -9.48 -5.60
N PRO A 149 -0.60 -8.21 -5.54
CA PRO A 149 -1.24 -7.65 -4.34
C PRO A 149 -2.46 -8.47 -3.87
N GLU A 150 -3.27 -9.01 -4.78
CA GLU A 150 -4.46 -9.82 -4.50
C GLU A 150 -4.16 -11.13 -3.73
N TYR A 151 -2.91 -11.55 -3.66
CA TYR A 151 -2.51 -12.73 -2.87
C TYR A 151 -2.27 -12.40 -1.40
N SER A 152 -2.10 -11.11 -1.09
CA SER A 152 -1.80 -10.66 0.27
C SER A 152 -2.90 -9.81 0.89
N ILE A 153 -3.82 -9.26 0.10
CA ILE A 153 -4.87 -8.34 0.56
C ILE A 153 -6.12 -9.12 0.95
N ASP A 154 -6.63 -8.85 2.15
CA ASP A 154 -7.94 -9.34 2.57
C ASP A 154 -9.06 -8.48 1.96
N PHE A 155 -10.08 -9.16 1.45
CA PHE A 155 -11.31 -8.53 0.99
C PHE A 155 -12.32 -8.52 2.12
N ILE A 156 -13.07 -7.42 2.23
CA ILE A 156 -14.18 -7.33 3.17
C ILE A 156 -15.50 -7.07 2.44
N SER A 157 -16.56 -7.64 2.98
CA SER A 157 -17.91 -7.36 2.49
C SER A 157 -18.31 -5.92 2.83
N ARG A 158 -19.26 -5.38 2.04
CA ARG A 158 -19.83 -4.05 2.30
C ARG A 158 -20.44 -3.94 3.70
N ASP A 159 -20.99 -5.02 4.24
CA ASP A 159 -21.59 -5.06 5.57
C ASP A 159 -20.57 -4.87 6.70
N LEU A 160 -19.30 -5.22 6.46
CA LEU A 160 -18.22 -5.04 7.44
C LEU A 160 -17.57 -3.66 7.36
N LEU A 161 -17.77 -2.92 6.26
CA LEU A 161 -17.13 -1.62 6.04
C LEU A 161 -17.54 -0.59 7.10
N VAL A 162 -18.84 -0.40 7.33
CA VAL A 162 -19.35 0.60 8.29
C VAL A 162 -18.93 0.26 9.73
N PRO A 163 -19.08 -0.99 10.22
CA PRO A 163 -18.54 -1.39 11.52
C PRO A 163 -17.05 -1.10 11.69
N PHE A 164 -16.24 -1.32 10.65
CA PHE A 164 -14.80 -1.08 10.71
C PHE A 164 -14.49 0.42 10.79
N ILE A 165 -15.12 1.23 9.93
CA ILE A 165 -14.92 2.69 9.94
C ILE A 165 -15.33 3.29 11.28
N ARG A 166 -16.41 2.81 11.91
CA ARG A 166 -16.85 3.27 13.24
C ARG A 166 -15.83 3.01 14.36
N LYS A 167 -14.86 2.11 14.15
CA LYS A 167 -13.80 1.85 15.14
C LYS A 167 -12.62 2.81 15.01
N LEU A 168 -12.50 3.54 13.91
CA LEU A 168 -11.42 4.50 13.72
C LEU A 168 -11.55 5.65 14.71
N GLN A 169 -10.45 5.94 15.41
CA GLN A 169 -10.31 7.12 16.29
C GLN A 169 -9.37 8.18 15.70
N ALA A 170 -8.63 7.83 14.64
CA ALA A 170 -7.67 8.71 14.00
C ALA A 170 -8.34 9.80 13.17
N HIS A 171 -7.71 10.98 13.08
CA HIS A 171 -8.01 11.95 12.02
C HIS A 171 -7.53 11.37 10.69
N ILE A 172 -8.38 11.34 9.67
CA ILE A 172 -8.04 10.69 8.40
C ILE A 172 -7.90 11.71 7.28
N LEU A 173 -6.78 11.64 6.56
CA LEU A 173 -6.55 12.36 5.32
C LEU A 173 -6.34 11.37 4.18
N VAL A 174 -7.16 11.50 3.14
CA VAL A 174 -6.97 10.80 1.87
C VAL A 174 -6.55 11.80 0.80
N ILE A 175 -5.37 11.60 0.23
CA ILE A 175 -4.88 12.37 -0.93
C ILE A 175 -4.95 11.46 -2.15
N LYS A 176 -5.70 11.85 -3.18
CA LYS A 176 -5.86 11.09 -4.42
C LYS A 176 -5.24 11.81 -5.61
N ALA A 177 -4.49 11.07 -6.43
CA ALA A 177 -3.97 11.61 -7.67
C ALA A 177 -5.08 11.61 -8.73
N MET A 178 -5.24 12.69 -9.50
CA MET A 178 -6.31 12.82 -10.50
C MET A 178 -6.21 11.78 -11.61
N GLN A 179 -5.00 11.38 -12.01
CA GLN A 179 -4.78 10.30 -12.98
C GLN A 179 -4.75 8.92 -12.28
N GLY A 180 -4.58 8.90 -10.96
CA GLY A 180 -4.72 7.76 -10.05
C GLY A 180 -3.88 6.52 -10.35
N PHE A 181 -4.23 5.43 -9.68
CA PHE A 181 -3.75 4.06 -9.92
C PHE A 181 -4.35 3.42 -11.19
N TYR A 182 -5.40 4.04 -11.74
CA TYR A 182 -6.22 3.60 -12.87
C TYR A 182 -5.40 3.29 -14.13
N ASN A 183 -4.34 4.05 -14.38
CA ASN A 183 -3.50 3.87 -15.57
C ASN A 183 -2.38 2.84 -15.42
N VAL A 184 -2.22 2.20 -14.25
CA VAL A 184 -1.01 1.43 -13.93
C VAL A 184 -1.22 -0.09 -13.98
N ARG A 185 -2.39 -0.64 -13.58
CA ARG A 185 -2.54 -2.12 -13.48
C ARG A 185 -3.93 -2.73 -13.75
N ARG A 186 -5.01 -1.97 -13.97
CA ARG A 186 -6.36 -2.53 -14.20
C ARG A 186 -7.07 -1.81 -15.35
N GLU A 187 -7.28 -2.50 -16.47
CA GLU A 187 -8.00 -1.98 -17.65
C GLU A 187 -9.46 -1.55 -17.36
N ASN A 188 -10.07 -2.08 -16.28
CA ASN A 188 -11.51 -1.90 -15.99
C ASN A 188 -11.82 -0.99 -14.78
N ASP A 189 -10.86 -0.20 -14.33
CA ASP A 189 -11.00 0.62 -13.11
C ASP A 189 -11.68 1.99 -13.39
N ALA A 190 -12.38 2.12 -14.52
CA ALA A 190 -13.19 3.29 -14.87
C ALA A 190 -14.40 3.49 -13.95
N ASP A 191 -14.83 2.43 -13.25
CA ASP A 191 -15.94 2.49 -12.32
C ASP A 191 -15.52 3.13 -10.98
N LYS A 192 -15.76 4.43 -10.87
CA LYS A 192 -15.54 5.20 -9.64
C LYS A 192 -16.61 4.96 -8.57
N ALA A 193 -17.63 4.12 -8.81
CA ALA A 193 -18.75 3.93 -7.89
C ALA A 193 -18.28 3.36 -6.54
N ALA A 194 -17.41 2.36 -6.53
CA ALA A 194 -16.87 1.78 -5.30
C ALA A 194 -16.07 2.81 -4.49
N LEU A 195 -15.20 3.58 -5.15
CA LEU A 195 -14.42 4.64 -4.50
C LEU A 195 -15.33 5.74 -3.93
N ASN A 196 -16.30 6.20 -4.71
CA ASN A 196 -17.24 7.24 -4.28
C ASN A 196 -18.08 6.75 -3.10
N LEU A 197 -18.55 5.51 -3.13
CA LEU A 197 -19.26 4.90 -2.01
C LEU A 197 -18.42 4.89 -0.73
N VAL A 198 -17.18 4.41 -0.79
CA VAL A 198 -16.27 4.38 0.38
C VAL A 198 -16.02 5.80 0.90
N LYS A 199 -15.78 6.75 0.00
CA LYS A 199 -15.59 8.17 0.34
C LYS A 199 -16.82 8.75 1.03
N ASP A 200 -18.02 8.47 0.52
CA ASP A 200 -19.27 8.98 1.08
C ASP A 200 -19.57 8.36 2.45
N ILE A 201 -19.28 7.07 2.63
CA ILE A 201 -19.38 6.39 3.93
C ILE A 201 -18.38 6.98 4.93
N LEU A 202 -17.11 7.13 4.56
CA LEU A 202 -16.08 7.75 5.41
C LEU A 202 -16.51 9.15 5.83
N LYS A 203 -16.97 9.97 4.89
CA LYS A 203 -17.46 11.33 5.16
C LYS A 203 -18.67 11.34 6.09
N SER A 204 -19.62 10.41 5.89
CA SER A 204 -20.83 10.30 6.71
C SER A 204 -20.53 9.86 8.15
N VAL A 205 -19.63 8.87 8.31
CA VAL A 205 -19.33 8.28 9.62
C VAL A 205 -18.34 9.14 10.42
N LEU A 206 -17.30 9.67 9.78
CA LEU A 206 -16.20 10.37 10.46
C LEU A 206 -16.37 11.89 10.51
N LYS A 207 -17.21 12.46 9.64
CA LYS A 207 -17.52 13.90 9.63
C LYS A 207 -16.25 14.77 9.60
N GLU A 208 -16.03 15.65 10.58
CA GLU A 208 -14.84 16.50 10.68
C GLU A 208 -13.52 15.74 10.85
N TRP A 209 -13.59 14.45 11.22
CA TRP A 209 -12.44 13.55 11.33
C TRP A 209 -12.02 12.95 9.98
N PHE A 210 -12.61 13.38 8.86
CA PHE A 210 -12.23 12.94 7.53
C PHE A 210 -11.98 14.11 6.57
N GLN A 211 -10.81 14.07 5.92
CA GLN A 211 -10.41 14.99 4.87
C GLN A 211 -10.08 14.22 3.60
N TYR A 212 -10.53 14.76 2.46
CA TYR A 212 -10.27 14.20 1.14
C TYR A 212 -9.77 15.32 0.24
N THR A 213 -8.68 15.08 -0.49
CA THR A 213 -8.10 16.06 -1.42
C THR A 213 -7.61 15.36 -2.68
N GLU A 214 -7.86 15.98 -3.83
CA GLU A 214 -7.31 15.53 -5.11
C GLU A 214 -6.14 16.41 -5.51
N VAL A 215 -5.10 15.80 -6.07
CA VAL A 215 -3.90 16.48 -6.53
C VAL A 215 -3.61 16.12 -7.99
N PRO A 216 -3.12 17.07 -8.81
CA PRO A 216 -2.75 16.79 -10.19
C PRO A 216 -1.57 15.81 -10.23
N GLY A 217 -1.63 14.85 -11.15
CA GLY A 217 -0.57 13.86 -11.39
C GLY A 217 -1.06 12.42 -11.35
N ASN A 218 -0.09 11.50 -11.41
CA ASN A 218 -0.30 10.05 -11.43
C ASN A 218 -0.10 9.41 -10.04
N HIS A 219 -0.26 8.09 -9.96
CA HIS A 219 -0.08 7.33 -8.71
C HIS A 219 1.21 7.65 -7.94
N TYR A 220 2.29 7.91 -8.65
CA TYR A 220 3.61 8.19 -8.09
C TYR A 220 3.83 9.67 -7.80
N ILE A 221 2.77 10.49 -7.70
CA ILE A 221 2.88 11.93 -7.43
C ILE A 221 3.71 12.24 -6.18
N HIS A 222 3.58 11.40 -5.15
CA HIS A 222 4.32 11.49 -3.89
C HIS A 222 5.83 11.25 -4.03
N MET A 223 6.27 10.62 -5.13
CA MET A 223 7.68 10.42 -5.48
C MET A 223 8.14 11.42 -6.54
N ASN A 224 7.36 11.57 -7.62
CA ASN A 224 7.72 12.38 -8.78
C ASN A 224 7.66 13.90 -8.48
N GLN A 225 6.71 14.33 -7.65
CA GLN A 225 6.52 15.75 -7.28
C GLN A 225 6.07 15.86 -5.81
N PRO A 226 6.91 15.44 -4.84
CA PRO A 226 6.56 15.35 -3.42
C PRO A 226 6.06 16.68 -2.83
N GLN A 227 6.50 17.81 -3.37
CA GLN A 227 6.07 19.16 -2.97
C GLN A 227 4.54 19.36 -3.05
N HIS A 228 3.87 18.70 -4.01
CA HIS A 228 2.41 18.81 -4.16
C HIS A 228 1.64 18.13 -3.02
N VAL A 229 2.23 17.11 -2.38
CA VAL A 229 1.60 16.40 -1.26
C VAL A 229 2.13 16.87 0.09
N ALA A 230 3.40 17.30 0.17
CA ALA A 230 4.07 17.65 1.41
C ALA A 230 3.39 18.82 2.15
N GLY A 231 2.94 19.86 1.42
CA GLY A 231 2.23 21.00 2.02
C GLY A 231 0.89 20.60 2.67
N ILE A 232 0.14 19.71 2.02
CA ILE A 232 -1.13 19.18 2.51
C ILE A 232 -0.89 18.34 3.77
N ILE A 233 0.07 17.40 3.70
CA ILE A 233 0.47 16.55 4.82
C ILE A 233 0.94 17.41 6.01
N GLY A 234 1.82 18.37 5.76
CA GLY A 234 2.36 19.23 6.81
C GLY A 234 1.29 20.08 7.49
N SER A 235 0.28 20.56 6.75
CA SER A 235 -0.85 21.30 7.32
C SER A 235 -1.76 20.39 8.15
N PHE A 236 -2.01 19.18 7.67
CA PHE A 236 -2.83 18.18 8.36
C PHE A 236 -2.17 17.63 9.64
N LEU A 237 -0.85 17.44 9.63
CA LEU A 237 -0.12 17.02 10.83
C LEU A 237 -0.11 18.12 11.91
N LYS A 238 -0.14 19.40 11.51
CA LYS A 238 -0.18 20.54 12.42
C LYS A 238 -1.58 20.92 12.87
N SER A 239 -2.64 20.42 12.23
CA SER A 239 -4.00 20.74 12.62
C SER A 239 -4.34 20.11 13.96
N SER A 240 -5.00 20.86 14.85
CA SER A 240 -5.55 20.32 16.09
C SER A 240 -6.55 19.22 15.76
N THR A 241 -6.47 18.10 16.47
CA THR A 241 -7.49 17.07 16.44
C THR A 241 -8.80 17.66 16.98
N PRO A 242 -9.97 17.45 16.33
CA PRO A 242 -11.24 17.85 16.90
C PRO A 242 -11.42 17.21 18.29
N ASN A 243 -12.15 17.85 19.21
CA ASN A 243 -12.42 17.24 20.51
C ASN A 243 -13.18 15.92 20.30
N GLN A 244 -12.73 14.84 20.92
CA GLN A 244 -13.51 13.59 21.00
C GLN A 244 -14.79 13.88 21.81
N LEU A 245 -15.96 13.51 21.27
CA LEU A 245 -17.23 13.54 21.97
C LEU A 245 -17.32 12.43 23.02
#